data_AF-W2TPA3-F1
#
_entry.id   AF-W2TPA3-F1
#
_cell.length_a   1.000
_cell.length_b   1.000
_cell.length_c   1.000
_cell.angle_alpha   90.00
_cell.angle_beta   90.00
_cell.angle_gamma   90.00
#
_symmetry.space_group_name_H-M   'P 1'
#
loop_
_entity.id
_entity.type
_entity.pdbx_description
1 polymer ?
#
loop_
_entity_poly.entity_id
_entity_poly.type
_entity_poly.pdbx_seq_one_letter_code
_entity_poly.pdbx_strand_id
1 'polypeptide(L)'
;MRSRAQRALKSFGLGLQQRIPQLSRGDEKYYLGHRLQKDELNAVQALEAYVWKAMEVQERLNCCIEVIKEVGLDIMDINYWSAFISQAFDTAAEADKNWSFSKEKPPLYGIPFSVKGNFYMPGYDCCIGLAKFLGQPRSPGGSSGGEGALLMGGGTPFGTGSDLAGSLRIPAAFSGAVTLKPTEGRLVVVNTHPGVPGRCRLGLSFGFFTHTVEQQVMLLKTIIGNPDYRAIVPTSIPAPLNDTLLSQRTRLKIGYYDDDGFCPPVPW
;
A
#
# COMPACT_ATOMS: atom_id res chain seq x y z
N MET A 1 -15.65 20.19 14.33
CA MET A 1 -14.46 19.31 14.24
C MET A 1 -13.20 20.02 13.74
N ARG A 2 -13.27 21.02 12.83
CA ARG A 2 -12.10 21.85 12.40
C ARG A 2 -11.31 22.53 13.54
N SER A 3 -11.95 22.91 14.65
CA SER A 3 -11.35 23.75 15.70
C SER A 3 -10.55 23.03 16.80
N ARG A 4 -10.61 21.69 16.90
CA ARG A 4 -9.82 20.94 17.89
C ARG A 4 -8.46 20.50 17.32
N ALA A 5 -8.42 20.01 16.09
CA ALA A 5 -7.18 19.69 15.38
C ALA A 5 -6.30 20.93 15.15
N GLN A 6 -6.89 22.08 14.78
CA GLN A 6 -6.16 23.35 14.64
C GLN A 6 -5.53 23.86 15.95
N ARG A 7 -6.10 23.49 17.11
CA ARG A 7 -5.57 23.90 18.42
C ARG A 7 -4.37 23.04 18.85
N ALA A 8 -4.40 21.75 18.55
CA ALA A 8 -3.24 20.87 18.75
C ALA A 8 -2.06 21.28 17.86
N LEU A 9 -2.30 21.74 16.63
CA LEU A 9 -1.23 22.13 15.69
C LEU A 9 -0.51 23.44 16.07
N LYS A 10 -1.19 24.40 16.72
CA LYS A 10 -0.55 25.64 17.17
C LYS A 10 0.48 25.43 18.27
N SER A 11 0.38 24.35 19.06
CA SER A 11 1.40 24.01 20.06
C SER A 11 2.67 23.38 19.47
N PHE A 12 2.64 22.96 18.19
CA PHE A 12 3.77 22.30 17.52
C PHE A 12 4.41 23.13 16.38
N GLY A 13 3.98 24.38 16.17
CA GLY A 13 4.73 25.37 15.39
C GLY A 13 4.80 25.18 13.85
N LEU A 14 4.02 24.30 13.24
CA LEU A 14 4.11 24.02 11.80
C LEU A 14 3.05 24.77 10.97
N GLY A 15 3.53 25.61 10.04
CA GLY A 15 2.72 26.46 9.15
C GLY A 15 2.23 25.75 7.87
N LEU A 16 1.02 26.13 7.45
CA LEU A 16 0.14 25.47 6.47
C LEU A 16 0.48 25.68 4.99
N GLN A 17 1.75 25.88 4.61
CA GLN A 17 2.13 26.15 3.22
C GLN A 17 3.45 25.50 2.81
N GLN A 18 3.41 24.24 2.39
CA GLN A 18 4.33 23.75 1.38
C GLN A 18 3.54 23.01 0.29
N ARG A 19 3.48 23.62 -0.90
CA ARG A 19 2.89 23.01 -2.09
C ARG A 19 3.69 21.76 -2.43
N ILE A 20 3.03 20.61 -2.52
CA ILE A 20 3.62 19.36 -3.02
C ILE A 20 4.03 19.61 -4.50
N PRO A 21 5.32 19.57 -4.86
CA PRO A 21 5.76 19.76 -6.24
C PRO A 21 5.20 18.65 -7.15
N GLN A 22 4.89 19.00 -8.41
CA GLN A 22 4.50 18.02 -9.42
C GLN A 22 5.64 17.01 -9.63
N LEU A 23 5.33 15.73 -9.43
CA LEU A 23 6.26 14.60 -9.50
C LEU A 23 6.81 14.41 -10.92
N SER A 24 8.03 14.88 -11.19
CA SER A 24 8.78 14.51 -12.38
C SER A 24 9.39 13.10 -12.22
N ARG A 25 9.14 12.24 -13.21
CA ARG A 25 9.69 10.87 -13.31
C ARG A 25 11.21 10.83 -13.04
N GLY A 26 11.64 10.01 -12.07
CA GLY A 26 12.98 9.41 -12.08
C GLY A 26 14.03 9.94 -11.10
N ASP A 27 13.75 10.96 -10.29
CA ASP A 27 14.75 11.47 -9.34
C ASP A 27 14.67 10.69 -8.01
N GLU A 28 15.62 9.75 -7.79
CA GLU A 28 15.73 8.91 -6.57
C GLU A 28 15.63 9.71 -5.27
N LYS A 29 16.14 10.96 -5.28
CA LYS A 29 16.11 11.89 -4.15
C LYS A 29 14.71 12.27 -3.66
N TYR A 30 13.67 12.12 -4.49
CA TYR A 30 12.29 12.42 -4.11
C TYR A 30 11.50 11.19 -3.65
N TYR A 31 12.07 9.99 -3.73
CA TYR A 31 11.43 8.81 -3.16
C TYR A 31 11.49 8.88 -1.63
N LEU A 32 10.32 8.73 -1.01
CA LEU A 32 10.17 8.72 0.45
C LEU A 32 11.21 7.81 1.13
N GLY A 33 11.37 6.59 0.61
CA GLY A 33 12.35 5.62 1.09
C GLY A 33 13.76 6.20 1.10
N HIS A 34 14.23 6.79 -0.01
CA HIS A 34 15.58 7.36 -0.08
C HIS A 34 15.81 8.47 0.97
N ARG A 35 14.81 9.33 1.20
CA ARG A 35 14.88 10.40 2.20
C ARG A 35 14.93 9.87 3.63
N LEU A 36 14.15 8.82 3.93
CA LEU A 36 14.17 8.11 5.22
C LEU A 36 15.50 7.39 5.45
N GLN A 37 16.06 6.76 4.41
CA GLN A 37 17.37 6.11 4.47
C GLN A 37 18.49 7.11 4.77
N LYS A 38 18.39 8.36 4.29
CA LYS A 38 19.37 9.44 4.51
C LYS A 38 19.15 10.29 5.77
N ASP A 39 18.16 9.97 6.60
CA ASP A 39 17.77 10.80 7.76
C ASP A 39 17.36 12.24 7.38
N GLU A 40 16.95 12.47 6.12
CA GLU A 40 16.36 13.76 5.70
C GLU A 40 14.93 13.93 6.22
N LEU A 41 14.27 12.80 6.52
CA LEU A 41 12.99 12.66 7.18
C LEU A 41 13.08 11.51 8.18
N ASN A 42 12.27 11.57 9.24
CA ASN A 42 12.07 10.44 10.15
C ASN A 42 10.71 9.75 9.92
N ALA A 43 10.51 8.59 10.51
CA ALA A 43 9.30 7.77 10.36
C ALA A 43 8.06 8.50 10.87
N VAL A 44 8.16 9.23 11.99
CA VAL A 44 7.02 10.00 12.53
C VAL A 44 6.58 11.09 11.56
N GLN A 45 7.51 11.86 10.99
CA GLN A 45 7.23 12.90 10.00
C GLN A 45 6.61 12.33 8.71
N ALA A 46 7.10 11.17 8.26
CA ALA A 46 6.53 10.48 7.12
C ALA A 46 5.08 10.05 7.43
N LEU A 47 4.85 9.42 8.57
CA LEU A 47 3.53 8.96 8.98
C LEU A 47 2.55 10.13 9.13
N GLU A 48 2.95 11.23 9.78
CA GLU A 48 2.12 12.44 9.94
C GLU A 48 1.59 12.96 8.60
N ALA A 49 2.49 13.08 7.61
CA ALA A 49 2.13 13.58 6.29
C ALA A 49 1.13 12.67 5.58
N TYR A 50 1.35 11.35 5.64
CA TYR A 50 0.47 10.37 4.99
C TYR A 50 -0.86 10.20 5.70
N VAL A 51 -0.90 10.22 7.04
CA VAL A 51 -2.17 10.17 7.80
C VAL A 51 -3.03 11.37 7.45
N TRP A 52 -2.44 12.57 7.43
CA TRP A 52 -3.18 13.78 7.05
C TRP A 52 -3.76 13.66 5.64
N LYS A 53 -2.95 13.18 4.68
CA LYS A 53 -3.39 13.02 3.30
C LYS A 53 -4.45 11.92 3.17
N ALA A 54 -4.29 10.79 3.85
CA ALA A 54 -5.25 9.70 3.88
C ALA A 54 -6.61 10.16 4.41
N MET A 55 -6.63 11.00 5.46
CA MET A 55 -7.88 11.58 5.98
C MET A 55 -8.56 12.51 4.97
N GLU A 56 -7.80 13.36 4.26
CA GLU A 56 -8.35 14.21 3.19
C GLU A 56 -8.95 13.38 2.05
N VAL A 57 -8.27 12.29 1.65
CA VAL A 57 -8.73 11.38 0.60
C VAL A 57 -9.97 10.61 1.07
N GLN A 58 -9.96 10.12 2.31
CA GLN A 58 -11.08 9.38 2.91
C GLN A 58 -12.37 10.22 2.94
N GLU A 59 -12.28 11.50 3.33
CA GLU A 59 -13.44 12.40 3.36
C GLU A 59 -14.12 12.52 1.99
N ARG A 60 -13.36 12.34 0.90
CA ARG A 60 -13.85 12.48 -0.48
C ARG A 60 -14.23 11.16 -1.14
N LEU A 61 -13.47 10.09 -0.88
CA LEU A 61 -13.53 8.85 -1.64
C LEU A 61 -14.03 7.65 -0.84
N ASN A 62 -14.11 7.75 0.49
CA ASN A 62 -14.53 6.65 1.37
C ASN A 62 -13.77 5.33 1.09
N CYS A 63 -12.44 5.40 0.97
CA CYS A 63 -11.57 4.31 0.56
C CYS A 63 -10.89 3.55 1.71
N CYS A 64 -10.87 4.11 2.92
CA CYS A 64 -10.33 3.50 4.14
C CYS A 64 -11.47 2.97 5.00
N ILE A 65 -11.38 1.70 5.38
CA ILE A 65 -12.37 1.05 6.25
C ILE A 65 -11.96 1.23 7.72
N GLU A 66 -10.68 1.03 8.03
CA GLU A 66 -10.10 1.15 9.37
C GLU A 66 -8.65 1.66 9.33
N VAL A 67 -8.13 2.09 10.48
CA VAL A 67 -6.71 2.44 10.70
C VAL A 67 -6.08 1.37 11.59
N ILE A 68 -4.96 0.79 11.14
CA ILE A 68 -4.27 -0.35 11.75
C ILE A 68 -3.68 -0.01 13.14
N LYS A 69 -3.79 -0.95 14.09
CA LYS A 69 -3.24 -1.04 15.46
C LYS A 69 -2.30 -2.23 15.43
N GLU A 70 -1.19 -2.16 16.16
CA GLU A 70 -0.42 -3.35 16.49
C GLU A 70 -1.02 -4.03 17.73
N VAL A 71 -0.95 -5.36 17.77
CA VAL A 71 -1.61 -6.22 18.77
C VAL A 71 -0.90 -6.10 20.11
N GLY A 72 -1.61 -5.73 21.20
CA GLY A 72 -1.05 -5.88 22.54
C GLY A 72 -1.67 -5.16 23.74
N LEU A 73 -2.62 -4.22 23.58
CA LEU A 73 -3.18 -3.50 24.74
C LEU A 73 -4.70 -3.34 24.67
N ASP A 74 -5.40 -4.01 25.58
CA ASP A 74 -6.81 -3.76 25.90
C ASP A 74 -6.95 -2.35 26.48
N ILE A 75 -7.46 -1.42 25.68
CA ILE A 75 -7.88 -0.10 26.17
C ILE A 75 -9.37 0.05 25.86
N MET A 76 -10.19 -0.24 26.88
CA MET A 76 -11.57 0.24 26.95
C MET A 76 -11.54 1.75 27.24
N ASP A 77 -11.42 2.59 26.21
CA ASP A 77 -11.66 4.02 26.38
C ASP A 77 -12.42 4.63 25.19
N ILE A 78 -13.40 5.46 25.52
CA ILE A 78 -14.60 5.77 24.72
C ILE A 78 -14.37 6.89 23.69
N ASN A 79 -13.12 7.32 23.51
CA ASN A 79 -12.73 8.38 22.58
C ASN A 79 -12.03 7.82 21.33
N TYR A 80 -12.89 7.25 20.46
CA TYR A 80 -12.63 6.37 19.32
C TYR A 80 -11.70 6.87 18.17
N TRP A 81 -10.96 7.98 18.30
CA TRP A 81 -10.06 8.47 17.24
C TRP A 81 -8.72 9.03 17.75
N SER A 82 -8.66 9.56 18.98
CA SER A 82 -7.41 10.09 19.56
C SER A 82 -6.44 9.00 20.01
N ALA A 83 -6.95 7.81 20.39
CA ALA A 83 -6.12 6.67 20.77
C ALA A 83 -5.52 5.92 19.55
N PHE A 84 -6.14 6.05 18.37
CA PHE A 84 -5.79 5.30 17.15
C PHE A 84 -4.57 5.86 16.43
N ILE A 85 -4.44 7.20 16.42
CA ILE A 85 -3.27 7.89 15.88
C ILE A 85 -2.05 7.64 16.79
N SER A 86 -2.25 7.44 18.10
CA SER A 86 -1.14 7.25 19.04
C SER A 86 -0.25 6.08 18.66
N GLN A 87 -0.80 4.91 18.31
CA GLN A 87 0.01 3.68 18.19
C GLN A 87 0.82 3.57 16.90
N ALA A 88 0.26 3.94 15.74
CA ALA A 88 1.08 3.99 14.52
C ALA A 88 2.23 5.00 14.70
N PHE A 89 1.97 6.09 15.44
CA PHE A 89 2.99 7.06 15.82
C PHE A 89 3.97 6.51 16.85
N ASP A 90 3.54 5.66 17.77
CA ASP A 90 4.40 4.95 18.71
C ASP A 90 5.33 3.97 17.97
N THR A 91 4.81 3.16 17.03
CA THR A 91 5.61 2.29 16.16
C THR A 91 6.59 3.09 15.31
N ALA A 92 6.16 4.24 14.76
CA ALA A 92 7.04 5.13 14.02
C ALA A 92 8.12 5.74 14.93
N ALA A 93 7.78 6.17 16.15
CA ALA A 93 8.72 6.73 17.12
C ALA A 93 9.71 5.67 17.62
N GLU A 94 9.27 4.42 17.80
CA GLU A 94 10.13 3.30 18.14
C GLU A 94 11.05 2.92 16.98
N ALA A 95 10.53 2.90 15.74
CA ALA A 95 11.36 2.72 14.56
C ALA A 95 12.42 3.82 14.47
N ASP A 96 12.06 5.09 14.71
CA ASP A 96 13.01 6.20 14.76
C ASP A 96 14.05 6.00 15.85
N LYS A 97 13.65 5.58 17.05
CA LYS A 97 14.59 5.30 18.15
C LYS A 97 15.58 4.19 17.80
N ASN A 98 15.13 3.15 17.12
CA ASN A 98 15.93 1.96 16.82
C ASN A 98 16.84 2.14 15.60
N TRP A 99 16.41 2.95 14.63
CA TRP A 99 17.03 2.97 13.30
C TRP A 99 17.52 4.35 12.84
N SER A 100 17.13 5.45 13.48
CA SER A 100 17.64 6.79 13.10
C SER A 100 19.16 6.82 13.17
N PHE A 101 19.79 7.41 12.15
CA PHE A 101 21.24 7.48 11.99
C PHE A 101 21.97 6.13 11.97
N SER A 102 21.25 5.00 11.94
CA SER A 102 21.83 3.68 11.76
C SER A 102 22.28 3.47 10.32
N LYS A 103 23.40 2.77 10.14
CA LYS A 103 23.91 2.38 8.83
C LYS A 103 23.21 1.14 8.25
N GLU A 104 22.47 0.40 9.07
CA GLU A 104 21.84 -0.87 8.70
C GLU A 104 20.31 -0.77 8.73
N LYS A 105 19.77 0.34 8.23
CA LYS A 105 18.32 0.56 8.19
C LYS A 105 17.61 -0.48 7.31
N PRO A 106 16.48 -1.04 7.79
CA PRO A 106 15.63 -1.87 6.96
C PRO A 106 15.15 -1.13 5.70
N PRO A 107 14.98 -1.81 4.54
CA PRO A 107 14.58 -1.17 3.29
C PRO A 107 13.25 -0.39 3.34
N LEU A 108 12.31 -0.83 4.20
CA LEU A 108 11.00 -0.21 4.38
C LEU A 108 10.91 0.67 5.65
N TYR A 109 12.04 0.97 6.28
CA TYR A 109 12.08 1.81 7.48
C TYR A 109 11.29 3.12 7.27
N GLY A 110 10.31 3.34 8.14
CA GLY A 110 9.49 4.55 8.20
C GLY A 110 8.49 4.75 7.04
N ILE A 111 8.33 3.77 6.15
CA ILE A 111 7.40 3.87 5.02
C ILE A 111 6.00 3.39 5.45
N PRO A 112 4.99 4.27 5.57
CA PRO A 112 3.61 3.83 5.83
C PRO A 112 3.06 3.08 4.63
N PHE A 113 2.10 2.18 4.83
CA PHE A 113 1.46 1.42 3.73
C PHE A 113 0.01 1.12 4.04
N SER A 114 -0.77 0.78 3.01
CA SER A 114 -2.17 0.38 3.13
C SER A 114 -2.37 -1.11 2.82
N VAL A 115 -3.39 -1.68 3.45
CA VAL A 115 -3.73 -3.10 3.32
C VAL A 115 -5.20 -3.23 2.97
N LYS A 116 -5.48 -4.03 1.95
CA LYS A 116 -6.85 -4.34 1.55
C LYS A 116 -7.58 -5.06 2.68
N GLY A 117 -8.84 -4.71 2.93
CA GLY A 117 -9.65 -5.28 4.02
C GLY A 117 -10.01 -6.78 3.91
N ASN A 118 -9.32 -7.57 3.08
CA ASN A 118 -9.42 -9.03 3.01
C ASN A 118 -8.24 -9.77 3.67
N PHE A 119 -7.23 -9.03 4.14
CA PHE A 119 -6.15 -9.56 4.98
C PHE A 119 -6.63 -9.61 6.43
N TYR A 120 -6.46 -10.75 7.11
CA TYR A 120 -6.77 -10.83 8.54
C TYR A 120 -5.66 -10.15 9.32
N MET A 121 -6.01 -9.07 10.01
CA MET A 121 -5.16 -8.42 10.98
C MET A 121 -5.76 -8.65 12.37
N PRO A 122 -5.00 -9.13 13.36
CA PRO A 122 -5.58 -9.39 14.68
C PRO A 122 -6.10 -8.09 15.30
N GLY A 123 -7.34 -8.10 15.79
CA GLY A 123 -8.02 -6.91 16.32
C GLY A 123 -8.74 -6.02 15.29
N TYR A 124 -8.82 -6.46 14.02
CA TYR A 124 -9.45 -5.75 12.90
C TYR A 124 -10.54 -6.59 12.24
N ASP A 125 -11.62 -5.94 11.80
CA ASP A 125 -12.66 -6.62 11.03
C ASP A 125 -12.24 -6.84 9.56
N CYS A 126 -12.44 -8.06 9.06
CA CYS A 126 -12.16 -8.43 7.67
C CYS A 126 -13.47 -8.37 6.86
N CYS A 127 -13.94 -7.15 6.57
CA CYS A 127 -15.30 -6.91 6.07
C CYS A 127 -15.54 -7.23 4.58
N ILE A 128 -14.50 -7.52 3.80
CA ILE A 128 -14.55 -7.79 2.33
C ILE A 128 -15.29 -6.67 1.53
N GLY A 129 -15.55 -5.52 2.15
CA GLY A 129 -16.16 -4.34 1.53
C GLY A 129 -17.68 -4.39 1.32
N LEU A 130 -18.46 -5.10 2.14
CA LEU A 130 -19.94 -5.12 2.00
C LEU A 130 -20.68 -4.27 3.06
N ALA A 131 -21.08 -3.07 2.66
CA ALA A 131 -22.28 -2.37 3.14
C ALA A 131 -22.86 -1.56 1.97
N LYS A 132 -23.54 -2.25 1.04
CA LYS A 132 -24.16 -1.78 -0.23
C LYS A 132 -24.20 -0.25 -0.42
N PHE A 133 -23.06 0.31 -0.85
CA PHE A 133 -22.86 1.58 -1.55
C PHE A 133 -23.33 2.91 -0.91
N LEU A 134 -22.65 3.41 0.11
CA LEU A 134 -22.85 4.79 0.56
C LEU A 134 -21.81 5.77 -0.02
N GLY A 135 -22.29 6.65 -0.93
CA GLY A 135 -21.66 7.94 -1.31
C GLY A 135 -21.48 8.26 -2.80
N GLN A 136 -21.60 7.26 -3.70
CA GLN A 136 -21.49 7.28 -5.19
C GLN A 136 -20.71 8.40 -5.93
N PRO A 137 -19.38 8.53 -5.75
CA PRO A 137 -18.46 8.91 -6.82
C PRO A 137 -18.26 7.74 -7.84
N ARG A 138 -17.67 8.00 -9.02
CA ARG A 138 -17.39 6.96 -10.04
C ARG A 138 -16.62 5.78 -9.44
N SER A 139 -16.96 4.55 -9.85
CA SER A 139 -16.36 3.33 -9.28
C SER A 139 -14.84 3.32 -9.49
N PRO A 140 -14.03 3.08 -8.44
CA PRO A 140 -12.58 2.92 -8.57
C PRO A 140 -12.17 1.52 -9.07
N GLY A 141 -13.12 0.71 -9.57
CA GLY A 141 -12.92 -0.71 -9.85
C GLY A 141 -12.86 -1.55 -8.58
N GLY A 142 -12.61 -2.85 -8.70
CA GLY A 142 -12.63 -3.74 -7.55
C GLY A 142 -12.10 -5.15 -7.83
N SER A 143 -11.92 -5.99 -6.80
CA SER A 143 -12.31 -5.75 -5.40
C SER A 143 -11.31 -4.94 -4.55
N SER A 144 -10.14 -4.57 -5.07
CA SER A 144 -9.14 -3.75 -4.35
C SER A 144 -9.31 -2.24 -4.62
N GLY A 145 -10.54 -1.75 -4.78
CA GLY A 145 -10.81 -0.36 -5.19
C GLY A 145 -10.29 0.70 -4.22
N GLY A 146 -10.32 0.41 -2.91
CA GLY A 146 -9.79 1.30 -1.88
C GLY A 146 -8.29 1.57 -2.04
N GLU A 147 -7.50 0.55 -2.38
CA GLU A 147 -6.05 0.70 -2.59
C GLU A 147 -5.71 1.63 -3.75
N GLY A 148 -6.38 1.44 -4.89
CA GLY A 148 -6.21 2.30 -6.06
C GLY A 148 -6.61 3.75 -5.77
N ALA A 149 -7.75 3.95 -5.11
CA ALA A 149 -8.24 5.28 -4.72
C ALA A 149 -7.31 5.98 -3.70
N LEU A 150 -6.86 5.26 -2.68
CA LEU A 150 -6.01 5.81 -1.63
C LEU A 150 -4.61 6.16 -2.16
N LEU A 151 -4.01 5.26 -2.94
CA LEU A 151 -2.71 5.48 -3.57
C LEU A 151 -2.74 6.68 -4.51
N MET A 152 -3.71 6.71 -5.44
CA MET A 152 -3.78 7.79 -6.43
C MET A 152 -4.27 9.11 -5.83
N GLY A 153 -4.96 9.06 -4.69
CA GLY A 153 -5.22 10.23 -3.84
C GLY A 153 -3.99 10.73 -3.06
N GLY A 154 -2.88 9.99 -3.07
CA GLY A 154 -1.65 10.30 -2.32
C GLY A 154 -1.71 9.96 -0.84
N GLY A 155 -2.73 9.21 -0.39
CA GLY A 155 -2.92 8.83 1.01
C GLY A 155 -2.07 7.64 1.46
N THR A 156 -1.36 6.99 0.54
CA THR A 156 -0.40 5.90 0.84
C THR A 156 0.69 5.89 -0.24
N PRO A 157 1.95 5.53 0.07
CA PRO A 157 3.01 5.41 -0.95
C PRO A 157 2.91 4.11 -1.76
N PHE A 158 2.30 3.06 -1.19
CA PHE A 158 1.96 1.81 -1.87
C PHE A 158 0.86 1.05 -1.11
N GLY A 159 0.16 0.18 -1.83
CA GLY A 159 -0.92 -0.65 -1.28
C GLY A 159 -0.73 -2.14 -1.56
N THR A 160 -1.45 -2.99 -0.85
CA THR A 160 -1.44 -4.45 -1.08
C THR A 160 -2.83 -4.94 -1.49
N GLY A 161 -2.90 -5.96 -2.34
CA GLY A 161 -4.19 -6.51 -2.77
C GLY A 161 -4.13 -7.95 -3.27
N SER A 162 -5.29 -8.42 -3.74
CA SER A 162 -5.50 -9.78 -4.24
C SER A 162 -6.16 -9.76 -5.61
N ASP A 163 -5.80 -10.71 -6.47
CA ASP A 163 -6.30 -10.87 -7.83
C ASP A 163 -6.53 -12.35 -8.15
N LEU A 164 -7.81 -12.69 -8.29
CA LEU A 164 -8.26 -13.97 -8.85
C LEU A 164 -8.74 -13.80 -10.29
N ALA A 165 -9.52 -12.75 -10.54
CA ALA A 165 -10.21 -12.49 -11.80
C ALA A 165 -10.02 -11.04 -12.30
N GLY A 166 -8.95 -10.37 -11.87
CA GLY A 166 -8.64 -8.98 -12.24
C GLY A 166 -8.64 -8.01 -11.06
N SER A 167 -8.82 -8.47 -9.82
CA SER A 167 -9.01 -7.58 -8.66
C SER A 167 -7.79 -6.72 -8.27
N LEU A 168 -6.62 -6.92 -8.88
CA LEU A 168 -5.52 -5.94 -8.87
C LEU A 168 -5.58 -5.07 -10.13
N ARG A 169 -5.66 -5.71 -11.31
CA ARG A 169 -5.57 -5.06 -12.63
C ARG A 169 -6.72 -4.10 -12.95
N ILE A 170 -7.96 -4.46 -12.61
CA ILE A 170 -9.17 -3.65 -12.83
C ILE A 170 -9.10 -2.33 -12.04
N PRO A 171 -8.93 -2.33 -10.71
CA PRO A 171 -8.84 -1.07 -9.97
C PRO A 171 -7.60 -0.26 -10.33
N ALA A 172 -6.48 -0.91 -10.68
CA ALA A 172 -5.31 -0.20 -11.18
C ALA A 172 -5.60 0.53 -12.50
N ALA A 173 -6.26 -0.13 -13.46
CA ALA A 173 -6.65 0.48 -14.73
C ALA A 173 -7.63 1.65 -14.54
N PHE A 174 -8.56 1.53 -13.58
CA PHE A 174 -9.57 2.57 -13.31
C PHE A 174 -8.99 3.79 -12.59
N SER A 175 -7.99 3.58 -11.72
CA SER A 175 -7.37 4.65 -10.92
C SER A 175 -6.10 5.23 -11.56
N GLY A 176 -5.49 4.53 -12.52
CA GLY A 176 -4.21 4.91 -13.12
C GLY A 176 -2.98 4.46 -12.31
N ALA A 177 -3.14 3.49 -11.41
CA ALA A 177 -2.05 2.90 -10.64
C ALA A 177 -1.26 1.85 -11.45
N VAL A 178 -0.01 1.63 -11.09
CA VAL A 178 0.81 0.52 -11.59
C VAL A 178 0.62 -0.68 -10.66
N THR A 179 0.36 -1.86 -11.23
CA THR A 179 0.25 -3.11 -10.48
C THR A 179 0.80 -4.29 -11.27
N LEU A 180 1.14 -5.35 -10.56
CA LEU A 180 1.51 -6.65 -11.11
C LEU A 180 0.68 -7.73 -10.41
N LYS A 181 0.11 -8.66 -11.18
CA LYS A 181 -0.39 -9.94 -10.66
C LYS A 181 0.71 -11.00 -10.84
N PRO A 182 1.44 -11.39 -9.80
CA PRO A 182 2.44 -12.45 -9.90
C PRO A 182 1.82 -13.80 -10.29
N THR A 183 2.68 -14.74 -10.68
CA THR A 183 2.32 -16.15 -10.76
C THR A 183 1.73 -16.62 -9.43
N GLU A 184 0.73 -17.49 -9.48
CA GLU A 184 0.18 -18.12 -8.28
C GLU A 184 1.30 -18.75 -7.43
N GLY A 185 1.22 -18.60 -6.11
CA GLY A 185 2.23 -19.11 -5.18
C GLY A 185 3.56 -18.33 -5.18
N ARG A 186 3.71 -17.27 -5.99
CA ARG A 186 4.93 -16.45 -6.02
C ARG A 186 5.13 -15.65 -4.73
N LEU A 187 4.04 -15.16 -4.14
CA LEU A 187 4.02 -14.57 -2.80
C LEU A 187 3.29 -15.55 -1.87
N VAL A 188 3.93 -15.91 -0.77
CA VAL A 188 3.31 -16.71 0.27
C VAL A 188 2.51 -15.77 1.16
N VAL A 189 1.19 -15.96 1.16
CA VAL A 189 0.28 -15.15 1.95
C VAL A 189 -0.51 -16.06 2.85
N VAL A 190 -0.31 -15.89 4.16
CA VAL A 190 -1.07 -16.56 5.22
C VAL A 190 -2.11 -15.58 5.79
N ASN A 191 -3.09 -16.10 6.54
CA ASN A 191 -4.09 -15.27 7.22
C ASN A 191 -4.83 -14.32 6.26
N THR A 192 -5.39 -14.86 5.19
CA THR A 192 -6.33 -14.12 4.33
C THR A 192 -7.66 -14.83 4.22
N HIS A 193 -8.73 -14.08 4.03
CA HIS A 193 -10.03 -14.68 3.75
C HIS A 193 -9.94 -15.35 2.35
N PRO A 194 -10.03 -16.69 2.26
CA PRO A 194 -9.80 -17.41 1.00
C PRO A 194 -10.91 -17.14 -0.03
N GLY A 195 -12.01 -16.53 0.42
CA GLY A 195 -13.21 -16.28 -0.37
C GLY A 195 -14.10 -17.51 -0.38
N VAL A 196 -14.84 -17.72 -1.46
CA VAL A 196 -15.79 -18.85 -1.59
C VAL A 196 -15.05 -20.19 -1.46
N PRO A 197 -15.44 -21.09 -0.55
CA PRO A 197 -14.88 -22.44 -0.42
C PRO A 197 -15.09 -23.28 -1.70
N GLY A 198 -14.23 -24.28 -1.94
CA GLY A 198 -14.40 -25.23 -3.07
C GLY A 198 -13.89 -24.72 -4.43
N ARG A 199 -12.94 -23.78 -4.46
CA ARG A 199 -12.38 -23.26 -5.71
C ARG A 199 -11.62 -24.33 -6.49
N CYS A 200 -12.12 -24.67 -7.67
CA CYS A 200 -11.39 -25.46 -8.65
C CYS A 200 -10.50 -24.54 -9.53
N ARG A 201 -9.18 -24.78 -9.52
CA ARG A 201 -8.18 -24.39 -10.56
C ARG A 201 -7.98 -22.91 -10.91
N LEU A 202 -8.63 -21.95 -10.26
CA LEU A 202 -8.37 -20.52 -10.49
C LEU A 202 -7.28 -20.01 -9.54
N GLY A 203 -6.14 -19.59 -10.12
CA GLY A 203 -4.97 -19.21 -9.34
C GLY A 203 -5.10 -17.84 -8.69
N LEU A 204 -5.37 -17.83 -7.37
CA LEU A 204 -5.36 -16.63 -6.56
C LEU A 204 -3.93 -16.12 -6.39
N SER A 205 -3.71 -14.83 -6.65
CA SER A 205 -2.42 -14.19 -6.45
C SER A 205 -2.57 -12.89 -5.67
N PHE A 206 -1.46 -12.43 -5.10
CA PHE A 206 -1.36 -11.22 -4.31
C PHE A 206 -0.28 -10.33 -4.89
N GLY A 207 -0.39 -9.03 -4.71
CA GLY A 207 0.54 -8.07 -5.30
C GLY A 207 0.35 -6.67 -4.74
N PHE A 208 1.07 -5.72 -5.33
CA PHE A 208 1.14 -4.34 -4.85
C PHE A 208 0.46 -3.36 -5.79
N PHE A 209 0.00 -2.23 -5.26
CA PHE A 209 -0.33 -1.01 -5.98
C PHE A 209 0.77 0.01 -5.75
N THR A 210 1.29 0.59 -6.83
CA THR A 210 2.39 1.57 -6.79
C THR A 210 2.21 2.65 -7.85
N HIS A 211 2.96 3.73 -7.76
CA HIS A 211 2.96 4.76 -8.81
C HIS A 211 3.86 4.39 -10.00
N THR A 212 4.87 3.54 -9.78
CA THR A 212 5.92 3.24 -10.78
C THR A 212 6.28 1.76 -10.81
N VAL A 213 6.86 1.29 -11.92
CA VAL A 213 7.31 -0.10 -12.05
C VAL A 213 8.53 -0.35 -11.17
N GLU A 214 9.36 0.66 -10.96
CA GLU A 214 10.54 0.62 -10.10
C GLU A 214 10.15 0.33 -8.64
N GLN A 215 9.07 0.94 -8.15
CA GLN A 215 8.51 0.63 -6.83
C GLN A 215 8.01 -0.81 -6.72
N GLN A 216 7.37 -1.37 -7.77
CA GLN A 216 7.00 -2.79 -7.79
C GLN A 216 8.22 -3.68 -7.63
N VAL A 217 9.27 -3.42 -8.42
CA VAL A 217 10.52 -4.21 -8.36
C VAL A 217 11.15 -4.12 -6.98
N MET A 218 11.20 -2.92 -6.39
CA MET A 218 11.72 -2.71 -5.03
C MET A 218 10.94 -3.55 -4.00
N LEU A 219 9.61 -3.46 -3.97
CA LEU A 219 8.76 -4.21 -3.04
C LEU A 219 8.84 -5.73 -3.26
N LEU A 220 9.02 -6.18 -4.50
CA LEU A 220 9.19 -7.61 -4.78
C LEU A 220 10.54 -8.12 -4.28
N LYS A 221 11.61 -7.30 -4.33
CA LYS A 221 12.95 -7.66 -3.84
C LYS A 221 13.03 -7.77 -2.31
N THR A 222 12.16 -7.08 -1.58
CA THR A 222 12.12 -7.22 -0.11
C THR A 222 11.58 -8.58 0.33
N ILE A 223 10.84 -9.28 -0.55
CA ILE A 223 10.19 -10.57 -0.25
C ILE A 223 10.86 -11.73 -0.99
N ILE A 224 11.03 -11.61 -2.31
CA ILE A 224 11.41 -12.73 -3.18
C ILE A 224 12.92 -12.94 -3.14
N GLY A 225 13.34 -14.11 -2.64
CA GLY A 225 14.75 -14.47 -2.48
C GLY A 225 15.51 -13.67 -1.42
N ASN A 226 14.80 -12.93 -0.57
CA ASN A 226 15.40 -12.25 0.58
C ASN A 226 15.62 -13.26 1.74
N PRO A 227 16.87 -13.42 2.24
CA PRO A 227 17.17 -14.39 3.29
C PRO A 227 16.51 -14.06 4.64
N ASP A 228 16.39 -12.79 4.98
CA ASP A 228 15.75 -12.33 6.23
C ASP A 228 14.26 -12.60 6.19
N TYR A 229 13.60 -12.29 5.07
CA TYR A 229 12.19 -12.63 4.89
C TYR A 229 11.96 -14.15 4.92
N ARG A 230 12.90 -14.93 4.36
CA ARG A 230 12.83 -16.39 4.38
C ARG A 230 12.98 -16.98 5.78
N ALA A 231 13.72 -16.33 6.67
CA ALA A 231 13.79 -16.73 8.07
C ALA A 231 12.42 -16.62 8.77
N ILE A 232 11.61 -15.62 8.38
CA ILE A 232 10.24 -15.40 8.88
C ILE A 232 9.24 -16.32 8.17
N VAL A 233 9.38 -16.50 6.86
CA VAL A 233 8.49 -17.30 6.02
C VAL A 233 9.30 -18.36 5.24
N PRO A 234 9.59 -19.53 5.85
CA PRO A 234 10.45 -20.56 5.25
C PRO A 234 9.94 -21.14 3.92
N THR A 235 8.63 -21.07 3.71
CA THR A 235 7.95 -21.55 2.49
C THR A 235 8.03 -20.57 1.32
N SER A 236 8.56 -19.36 1.52
CA SER A 236 8.80 -18.38 0.46
C SER A 236 9.68 -18.95 -0.66
N ILE A 237 9.61 -18.39 -1.87
CA ILE A 237 10.46 -18.83 -2.98
C ILE A 237 11.89 -18.32 -2.74
N PRO A 238 12.89 -19.21 -2.66
CA PRO A 238 14.27 -18.81 -2.37
C PRO A 238 14.98 -18.14 -3.55
N ALA A 239 14.48 -18.31 -4.78
CA ALA A 239 15.09 -17.74 -5.96
C ALA A 239 14.80 -16.23 -6.04
N PRO A 240 15.83 -15.36 -6.00
CA PRO A 240 15.65 -13.91 -6.08
C PRO A 240 15.17 -13.48 -7.48
N LEU A 241 14.73 -12.22 -7.58
CA LEU A 241 14.48 -11.61 -8.87
C LEU A 241 15.76 -11.56 -9.70
N ASN A 242 15.66 -11.87 -10.99
CA ASN A 242 16.80 -11.87 -11.89
C ASN A 242 17.07 -10.46 -12.43
N ASP A 243 18.00 -9.76 -11.79
CA ASP A 243 18.38 -8.39 -12.15
C ASP A 243 18.99 -8.27 -13.55
N THR A 244 19.64 -9.33 -14.04
CA THR A 244 20.16 -9.38 -15.42
C THR A 244 19.01 -9.31 -16.42
N LEU A 245 17.93 -10.06 -16.18
CA LEU A 245 16.75 -10.03 -17.04
C LEU A 245 15.98 -8.70 -16.94
N LEU A 246 15.89 -8.11 -15.75
CA LEU A 246 15.19 -6.83 -15.54
C LEU A 246 15.92 -5.64 -16.21
N SER A 247 17.25 -5.67 -16.21
CA SER A 247 18.09 -4.65 -16.83
C SER A 247 18.28 -4.86 -18.33
N GLN A 248 17.92 -6.02 -18.86
CA GLN A 248 18.09 -6.35 -20.27
C GLN A 248 17.31 -5.39 -21.17
N ARG A 249 17.98 -4.90 -22.22
CA ARG A 249 17.40 -4.04 -23.26
C ARG A 249 17.49 -4.73 -24.62
N THR A 250 16.99 -5.96 -24.69
CA THR A 250 16.92 -6.71 -25.95
C THR A 250 15.60 -6.46 -26.66
N ARG A 251 15.59 -6.68 -27.98
CA ARG A 251 14.37 -6.60 -28.77
C ARG A 251 13.42 -7.74 -28.36
N LEU A 252 12.25 -7.37 -27.83
CA LEU A 252 11.21 -8.31 -27.45
C LEU A 252 10.32 -8.66 -28.65
N LYS A 253 9.85 -9.91 -28.70
CA LYS A 253 8.75 -10.32 -29.58
C LYS A 253 7.45 -10.14 -28.81
N ILE A 254 6.64 -9.16 -29.20
CA ILE A 254 5.40 -8.77 -28.50
C ILE A 254 4.21 -9.20 -29.36
N GLY A 255 3.42 -10.15 -28.87
CA GLY A 255 2.10 -10.44 -29.44
C GLY A 255 1.08 -9.42 -28.95
N TYR A 256 0.14 -9.02 -29.80
CA TYR A 256 -0.94 -8.11 -29.45
C TYR A 256 -2.26 -8.58 -30.08
N TYR A 257 -3.38 -8.19 -29.47
CA TYR A 257 -4.74 -8.33 -29.98
C TYR A 257 -5.53 -7.08 -29.55
N ASP A 258 -6.49 -6.66 -30.36
CA ASP A 258 -7.35 -5.49 -30.13
C ASP A 258 -8.77 -5.87 -29.68
N ASP A 259 -9.18 -7.10 -29.92
CA ASP A 259 -10.44 -7.70 -29.46
C ASP A 259 -10.18 -9.14 -28.96
N ASP A 260 -10.78 -9.50 -27.83
CA ASP A 260 -10.73 -10.86 -27.29
C ASP A 260 -11.88 -11.75 -27.80
N GLY A 261 -12.80 -11.19 -28.59
CA GLY A 261 -13.99 -11.86 -29.13
C GLY A 261 -15.10 -12.09 -28.10
N PHE A 262 -14.97 -11.52 -26.90
CA PHE A 262 -15.89 -11.71 -25.79
C PHE A 262 -16.41 -10.38 -25.24
N CYS A 263 -15.52 -9.45 -24.88
CA CYS A 263 -15.83 -8.12 -24.39
C CYS A 263 -15.27 -7.07 -25.34
N PRO A 264 -16.12 -6.39 -26.14
CA PRO A 264 -15.63 -5.41 -27.10
C PRO A 264 -14.87 -4.27 -26.38
N PRO A 265 -13.74 -3.80 -26.95
CA PRO A 265 -12.98 -2.71 -26.37
C PRO A 265 -13.82 -1.42 -26.32
N VAL A 266 -13.68 -0.65 -25.24
CA VAL A 266 -14.30 0.67 -25.14
C VAL A 266 -13.56 1.64 -26.07
N PRO A 267 -14.28 2.40 -26.92
CA PRO A 267 -13.65 3.41 -27.77
C PRO A 267 -12.94 4.48 -26.95
N TRP A 268 -11.85 5.01 -27.51
CA TRP A 268 -11.10 6.16 -26.97
C TRP A 268 -11.85 7.47 -27.16
#